data_AF-A0A3D4UJG3-F1
#
_entry.id   AF-A0A3D4UJG3-F1
#
_cell.length_a   1.000
_cell.length_b   1.000
_cell.length_c   1.000
_cell.angle_alpha   90.00
_cell.angle_beta   90.00
_cell.angle_gamma   90.00
#
_symmetry.space_group_name_H-M   'P 1'
#
loop_
_entity.id
_entity.type
_entity.pdbx_description
1 polymer ?
#
loop_
_entity_poly.entity_id
_entity_poly.type
_entity_poly.pdbx_seq_one_letter_code
_entity_poly.pdbx_strand_id
1 'polypeptide(L)'
;AGVDPTAPGHAISREQRRALVKMLVECPVAIERDRGFTFAEVTAGGVPLSEIAPSTMQSRVADNLWIIGELLDVDGRIGGFNFQWAWAGGTVAGRSIADSLTISG
;
A
#
# COMPACT_ATOMS: atom_id res chain seq x y z
N ALA A 1 19.54 29.22 -7.12
CA ALA A 1 18.84 30.40 -7.68
C ALA A 1 19.75 31.61 -7.87
N GLY A 2 21.05 31.54 -7.50
CA GLY A 2 21.98 32.65 -7.71
C GLY A 2 21.57 33.94 -6.99
N VAL A 3 20.99 33.80 -5.79
CA VAL A 3 20.54 34.93 -4.96
C VAL A 3 21.50 35.07 -3.79
N ASP A 4 21.97 36.28 -3.54
CA ASP A 4 22.71 36.62 -2.33
C ASP A 4 21.76 36.51 -1.13
N PRO A 5 22.05 35.66 -0.13
CA PRO A 5 21.19 35.46 1.03
C PRO A 5 21.03 36.72 1.91
N THR A 6 21.92 37.70 1.77
CA THR A 6 21.87 38.97 2.52
C THR A 6 21.16 40.10 1.76
N ALA A 7 20.81 39.88 0.49
CA ALA A 7 20.18 40.90 -0.33
C ALA A 7 18.74 41.19 0.14
N PRO A 8 18.33 42.48 0.21
CA PRO A 8 16.96 42.83 0.55
C PRO A 8 16.00 42.38 -0.56
N GLY A 9 14.78 41.99 -0.20
CA GLY A 9 13.84 41.34 -1.14
C GLY A 9 13.49 42.13 -2.41
N HIS A 10 13.59 43.47 -2.38
CA HIS A 10 13.37 44.31 -3.56
C HIS A 10 14.52 44.24 -4.59
N ALA A 11 15.72 43.85 -4.17
CA ALA A 11 16.90 43.69 -5.03
C ALA A 11 16.91 42.36 -5.79
N ILE A 12 15.98 41.46 -5.49
CA ILE A 12 15.87 40.15 -6.15
C ILE A 12 15.11 40.31 -7.47
N SER A 13 15.73 39.97 -8.58
CA SER A 13 15.10 40.00 -9.91
C SER A 13 13.89 39.07 -10.01
N ARG A 14 13.08 39.26 -11.04
CA ARG A 14 11.93 38.37 -11.31
C ARG A 14 12.41 36.96 -11.64
N GLU A 15 13.51 36.84 -12.36
CA GLU A 15 14.17 35.60 -12.77
C GLU A 15 14.66 34.83 -11.54
N GLN A 16 15.35 35.52 -10.63
CA GLN A 16 15.82 34.95 -9.36
C GLN A 16 14.66 34.50 -8.47
N ARG A 17 13.59 35.30 -8.37
CA ARG A 17 12.37 34.92 -7.63
C ARG A 17 11.73 33.65 -8.20
N ARG A 18 11.60 33.56 -9.52
CA ARG A 18 11.09 32.34 -10.19
C ARG A 18 11.98 31.14 -9.93
N ALA A 19 13.30 31.30 -10.01
CA ALA A 19 14.26 30.23 -9.76
C ALA A 19 14.23 29.76 -8.29
N LEU A 20 14.07 30.68 -7.33
CA LEU A 20 13.90 30.35 -5.91
C LEU A 20 12.62 29.54 -5.67
N VAL A 21 11.48 30.03 -6.17
CA VAL A 21 10.20 29.32 -6.05
C VAL A 21 10.32 27.92 -6.64
N LYS A 22 10.88 27.81 -7.85
CA LYS A 22 11.11 26.53 -8.51
C LYS A 22 11.93 25.57 -7.63
N MET A 23 13.03 26.03 -7.05
CA MET A 23 13.86 25.19 -6.18
C MET A 23 13.13 24.75 -4.89
N LEU A 24 12.28 25.61 -4.34
CA LEU A 24 11.54 25.31 -3.11
C LEU A 24 10.40 24.32 -3.35
N VAL A 25 9.77 24.35 -4.52
CA VAL A 25 8.54 23.59 -4.79
C VAL A 25 8.74 22.38 -5.70
N GLU A 26 9.74 22.38 -6.57
CA GLU A 26 9.95 21.30 -7.55
C GLU A 26 11.04 20.30 -7.14
N CYS A 27 11.68 20.47 -5.97
CA CYS A 27 12.80 19.68 -5.43
C CYS A 27 12.99 18.30 -6.09
N PRO A 28 13.71 18.23 -7.23
CA PRO A 28 13.77 17.00 -8.00
C PRO A 28 14.79 16.09 -7.32
N VAL A 29 14.31 14.94 -6.85
CA VAL A 29 15.15 13.91 -6.22
C VAL A 29 15.35 12.80 -7.25
N ALA A 30 16.62 12.48 -7.53
CA ALA A 30 16.94 11.33 -8.37
C ALA A 30 16.56 10.04 -7.61
N ILE A 31 15.65 9.25 -8.18
CA ILE A 31 15.23 7.97 -7.62
C ILE A 31 16.15 6.89 -8.20
N GLU A 32 16.97 6.25 -7.35
CA GLU A 32 17.85 5.17 -7.78
C GLU A 32 17.14 3.81 -7.76
N ARG A 33 16.54 3.46 -6.61
CA ARG A 33 15.79 2.21 -6.36
C ARG A 33 15.04 2.28 -5.04
N ASP A 34 14.14 1.33 -4.81
CA ASP A 34 13.54 1.09 -3.49
C ASP A 34 14.50 0.33 -2.56
N ARG A 35 14.09 0.17 -1.29
CA ARG A 35 14.90 -0.47 -0.25
C ARG A 35 14.69 -1.99 -0.17
N GLY A 36 13.81 -2.56 -0.97
CA GLY A 36 13.43 -3.96 -0.96
C GLY A 36 12.54 -4.35 0.22
N PHE A 37 12.13 -5.62 0.23
CA PHE A 37 11.16 -6.18 1.19
C PHE A 37 11.62 -6.16 2.64
N THR A 38 12.92 -6.12 2.92
CA THR A 38 13.43 -5.96 4.30
C THR A 38 12.93 -4.68 4.96
N PHE A 39 12.59 -3.66 4.17
CA PHE A 39 12.09 -2.36 4.64
C PHE A 39 10.66 -2.07 4.18
N ALA A 40 10.04 -2.95 3.42
CA ALA A 40 8.66 -2.79 2.98
C ALA A 40 7.72 -3.05 4.16
N GLU A 41 6.67 -2.23 4.29
CA GLU A 41 5.63 -2.40 5.32
C GLU A 41 4.56 -3.41 4.88
N VAL A 42 4.37 -3.56 3.57
CA VAL A 42 3.40 -4.47 2.96
C VAL A 42 3.97 -5.05 1.67
N THR A 43 3.51 -6.25 1.32
CA THR A 43 3.79 -6.94 0.07
C THR A 43 2.67 -6.67 -0.93
N ALA A 44 3.00 -6.13 -2.11
CA ALA A 44 2.08 -6.10 -3.24
C ALA A 44 2.19 -7.40 -4.03
N GLY A 45 1.07 -7.93 -4.51
CA GLY A 45 0.99 -9.28 -5.06
C GLY A 45 0.52 -10.30 -4.03
N GLY A 46 0.40 -11.57 -4.44
CA GLY A 46 -0.01 -12.66 -3.56
C GLY A 46 -0.80 -13.72 -4.32
N VAL A 47 -1.61 -14.48 -3.60
CA VAL A 47 -2.55 -15.45 -4.20
C VAL A 47 -3.62 -14.70 -4.99
N PRO A 48 -3.86 -15.04 -6.27
CA PRO A 48 -4.85 -14.36 -7.10
C PRO A 48 -6.25 -14.43 -6.52
N LEU A 49 -6.96 -13.30 -6.49
CA LEU A 49 -8.34 -13.26 -6.00
C LEU A 49 -9.32 -14.08 -6.87
N SER A 50 -8.98 -14.34 -8.13
CA SER A 50 -9.73 -15.26 -8.99
C SER A 50 -9.78 -16.69 -8.41
N GLU A 51 -8.78 -17.07 -7.63
CA GLU A 51 -8.69 -18.39 -6.99
C GLU A 51 -9.37 -18.45 -5.63
N ILE A 52 -9.94 -17.34 -5.13
CA ILE A 52 -10.52 -17.26 -3.78
C ILE A 52 -11.98 -16.85 -3.83
N ALA A 53 -12.86 -17.65 -3.24
CA ALA A 53 -14.28 -17.31 -3.11
C ALA A 53 -14.48 -16.13 -2.15
N PRO A 54 -14.90 -14.93 -2.61
CA PRO A 54 -14.89 -13.72 -1.76
C PRO A 54 -15.85 -13.78 -0.57
N SER A 55 -16.93 -14.56 -0.67
CA SER A 55 -17.93 -14.70 0.40
C SER A 55 -17.50 -15.65 1.51
N THR A 56 -16.49 -16.48 1.28
CA THR A 56 -16.06 -17.53 2.21
C THR A 56 -14.57 -17.49 2.52
N MET A 57 -13.76 -16.81 1.71
CA MET A 57 -12.30 -16.87 1.67
C MET A 57 -11.72 -18.27 1.37
N GLN A 58 -12.55 -19.21 0.91
CA GLN A 58 -12.09 -20.55 0.56
C GLN A 58 -11.38 -20.55 -0.80
N SER A 59 -10.34 -21.35 -0.93
CA SER A 59 -9.69 -21.64 -2.21
C SER A 59 -10.66 -22.33 -3.16
N ARG A 60 -10.65 -21.91 -4.43
CA ARG A 60 -11.33 -22.57 -5.54
C ARG A 60 -10.53 -23.72 -6.14
N VAL A 61 -9.25 -23.82 -5.77
CA VAL A 61 -8.28 -24.76 -6.37
C VAL A 61 -7.98 -25.92 -5.42
N ALA A 62 -8.18 -25.73 -4.11
CA ALA A 62 -7.99 -26.76 -3.10
C ALA A 62 -9.15 -26.77 -2.10
N ASP A 63 -9.75 -27.94 -1.92
CA ASP A 63 -10.80 -28.14 -0.93
C ASP A 63 -10.25 -28.00 0.50
N ASN A 64 -11.10 -27.53 1.41
CA ASN A 64 -10.77 -27.33 2.82
C ASN A 64 -9.56 -26.41 3.09
N LEU A 65 -9.25 -25.50 2.16
CA LEU A 65 -8.21 -24.48 2.31
C LEU A 65 -8.82 -23.09 2.29
N TRP A 66 -8.47 -22.27 3.27
CA TRP A 66 -8.83 -20.84 3.34
C TRP A 66 -7.56 -20.01 3.41
N ILE A 67 -7.54 -18.90 2.70
CA ILE A 67 -6.40 -17.98 2.66
C ILE A 67 -6.93 -16.57 2.95
N ILE A 68 -6.24 -15.84 3.83
CA ILE A 68 -6.66 -14.53 4.32
C ILE A 68 -5.47 -13.58 4.47
N GLY A 69 -5.76 -12.29 4.61
CA GLY A 69 -4.77 -11.27 4.92
C GLY A 69 -3.80 -11.01 3.77
N GLU A 70 -2.56 -10.66 4.11
CA GLU A 70 -1.51 -10.22 3.18
C GLU A 70 -0.97 -11.34 2.27
N LEU A 71 -1.36 -12.60 2.49
CA LEU A 71 -1.05 -13.68 1.55
C LEU A 71 -1.85 -13.56 0.24
N LEU A 72 -3.00 -12.89 0.29
CA LEU A 72 -3.82 -12.62 -0.89
C LEU A 72 -3.25 -11.42 -1.65
N ASP A 73 -3.49 -11.39 -2.96
CA ASP A 73 -3.15 -10.26 -3.83
C ASP A 73 -4.05 -9.04 -3.53
N VAL A 74 -3.84 -8.45 -2.34
CA VAL A 74 -4.54 -7.29 -1.80
C VAL A 74 -3.58 -6.50 -0.93
N ASP A 75 -3.24 -5.30 -1.39
CA ASP A 75 -2.53 -4.30 -0.61
C ASP A 75 -3.36 -3.02 -0.46
N GLY A 76 -3.38 -2.48 0.76
CA GLY A 76 -4.02 -1.22 1.10
C GLY A 76 -3.02 -0.09 1.25
N ARG A 77 -3.49 1.15 1.05
CA ARG A 77 -2.73 2.36 1.39
C ARG A 77 -2.40 2.39 2.89
N ILE A 78 -1.35 3.13 3.26
CA ILE A 78 -1.05 3.39 4.67
C ILE A 78 -2.25 4.02 5.39
N GLY A 79 -2.41 3.73 6.68
CA GLY A 79 -3.54 4.22 7.48
C GLY A 79 -4.54 3.15 7.93
N GLY A 80 -4.10 1.89 8.04
CA GLY A 80 -4.87 0.81 8.68
C GLY A 80 -5.70 -0.07 7.74
N PHE A 81 -5.66 0.16 6.43
CA PHE A 81 -6.42 -0.63 5.45
C PHE A 81 -5.99 -2.09 5.40
N ASN A 82 -4.69 -2.39 5.50
CA ASN A 82 -4.19 -3.77 5.55
C ASN A 82 -4.69 -4.53 6.79
N PHE A 83 -4.74 -3.85 7.94
CA PHE A 83 -5.32 -4.42 9.15
C PHE A 83 -6.82 -4.68 8.96
N GLN A 84 -7.57 -3.69 8.48
CA GLN A 84 -8.99 -3.85 8.20
C GLN A 84 -9.28 -5.03 7.27
N TRP A 85 -8.47 -5.20 6.22
CA TRP A 85 -8.54 -6.34 5.30
C TRP A 85 -8.31 -7.67 6.02
N ALA A 86 -7.24 -7.77 6.81
CA ALA A 86 -6.92 -8.99 7.57
C ALA A 86 -8.05 -9.37 8.54
N TRP A 87 -8.62 -8.40 9.26
CA TRP A 87 -9.71 -8.64 10.21
C TRP A 87 -11.02 -9.05 9.53
N ALA A 88 -11.40 -8.35 8.47
CA ALA A 88 -12.61 -8.65 7.72
C ALA A 88 -12.52 -10.04 7.05
N GLY A 89 -11.42 -10.31 6.35
CA GLY A 89 -11.17 -11.61 5.71
C GLY A 89 -11.11 -12.75 6.71
N GLY A 90 -10.41 -12.56 7.84
CA GLY A 90 -10.36 -13.55 8.93
C GLY A 90 -11.72 -13.86 9.52
N THR A 91 -12.58 -12.85 9.69
CA THR A 91 -13.96 -13.03 10.18
C THR A 91 -14.80 -13.84 9.18
N VAL A 92 -14.70 -13.54 7.88
CA VAL A 92 -15.43 -14.26 6.83
C VAL A 92 -14.97 -15.71 6.74
N ALA A 93 -13.65 -15.95 6.73
CA ALA A 93 -13.07 -17.30 6.71
C ALA A 93 -13.50 -18.12 7.93
N GLY A 94 -13.39 -17.55 9.13
CA GLY A 94 -13.75 -18.24 10.37
C GLY A 94 -15.21 -18.69 10.40
N ARG A 95 -16.14 -17.86 9.91
CA ARG A 95 -17.56 -18.23 9.78
C ARG A 95 -17.75 -19.35 8.77
N SER A 96 -17.14 -19.25 7.59
CA SER A 96 -17.21 -20.27 6.56
C SER A 96 -16.69 -21.63 7.04
N ILE A 97 -15.61 -21.65 7.82
CA ILE A 97 -15.04 -22.88 8.38
C ILE A 97 -16.04 -23.51 9.35
N ALA A 98 -16.61 -22.73 10.28
CA ALA A 98 -17.59 -23.24 11.24
C ALA A 98 -18.82 -23.85 10.56
N ASP A 99 -19.34 -23.21 9.51
CA ASP A 99 -20.47 -23.71 8.74
C ASP A 99 -20.12 -25.04 8.03
N SER A 100 -18.93 -25.14 7.45
CA SER A 100 -18.47 -26.36 6.75
C SER A 100 -18.32 -27.58 7.66
N LEU A 101 -17.91 -27.35 8.92
CA LEU A 101 -17.78 -28.42 9.93
C LEU A 101 -19.14 -28.91 10.42
N THR A 102 -20.14 -28.03 10.46
CA THR A 102 -21.49 -28.37 10.94
C THR A 102 -22.25 -29.22 9.92
N ILE A 103 -21.98 -29.05 8.62
CA ILE A 103 -22.61 -29.83 7.54
C ILE A 103 -21.98 -31.22 7.38
N SER A 104 -20.75 -31.40 7.85
CA SER A 104 -20.00 -32.65 7.73
C SER A 104 -20.20 -33.60 8.93
N GLY A 105 -21.02 -33.20 9.93
CA GLY A 105 -21.29 -33.96 11.16
C GLY A 105 -22.67 -34.59 11.22
#